data_AF-A0A258K268-F1
#
_entry.id   AF-A0A258K268-F1
#
_cell.length_a   1.000
_cell.length_b   1.000
_cell.length_c   1.000
_cell.angle_alpha   90.00
_cell.angle_beta   90.00
_cell.angle_gamma   90.00
#
_symmetry.space_group_name_H-M   'P 1'
#
loop_
_entity.id
_entity.type
_entity.pdbx_description
1 polymer ?
#
loop_
_entity_poly.entity_id
_entity_poly.type
_entity_poly.pdbx_seq_one_letter_code
_entity_poly.pdbx_strand_id
1 'polypeptide(L)'
;MPVGDDPQHRHAKARALGARPASARAAGFELWRVRAALLKRLEKDVSVEIASGRLVLWLPVLFATGILIYFAAEQEPSLVAGLLLAGLLSAGAMAARARPVTFAILTAFAALAWGFSVATLQTARIAHPVIMPPKGAVMFTGHVEAVERRAKADRILLRVTSAEGKGLETVPERVRLSLPKGTAPPVGTAISQLARLLPPLAPTEPGAYDFGRGPWFHGIGAVGFALGKPKLVQIDTPVPWGVRFQSWVAGVREGVARRIRLALSEPAAGIAVALVTGDRSGVSPEVEESMRRSGLTHVLSISGLHMALVAGTLFALVRGLLALLPVLALNYPVKSIAAVAALAGSAFYLLLSGYDVPAQRSFIMTGLVLAGVLVGRPALSLRTVAVAAFIVLALAPQAVLEPGTQMSFAATLGLVAIYEQVQPARGWRPPDGFTGRLAFKLAIAVAGLALTSLVAGLAT
;
A
#
# COMPACT_ATOMS: atom_id res chain seq x y z
N MET A 1 3.17 64.21 -71.77
CA MET A 1 3.43 63.88 -70.34
C MET A 1 2.68 64.90 -69.50
N PRO A 2 1.93 64.55 -68.44
CA PRO A 2 1.58 63.24 -67.89
C PRO A 2 0.09 62.87 -68.11
N VAL A 3 -0.22 61.57 -68.13
CA VAL A 3 -1.58 60.99 -68.01
C VAL A 3 -1.46 60.08 -66.79
N GLY A 4 -2.14 60.27 -65.66
CA GLY A 4 -3.58 60.40 -65.51
C GLY A 4 -4.04 59.11 -64.84
N ASP A 5 -4.02 59.09 -63.50
CA ASP A 5 -4.38 57.96 -62.64
C ASP A 5 -5.83 57.54 -62.91
N ASP A 6 -6.05 56.35 -63.49
CA ASP A 6 -7.38 55.82 -63.82
C ASP A 6 -8.03 55.16 -62.58
N PRO A 7 -9.19 55.66 -62.08
CA PRO A 7 -9.88 55.11 -60.93
C PRO A 7 -10.52 53.73 -61.14
N GLN A 8 -10.47 53.15 -62.36
CA GLN A 8 -11.07 51.84 -62.64
C GLN A 8 -10.34 50.64 -61.98
N HIS A 9 -9.08 50.79 -61.57
CA HIS A 9 -8.34 49.69 -60.94
C HIS A 9 -8.64 49.48 -59.43
N ARG A 10 -9.30 50.44 -58.75
CA ARG A 10 -9.68 50.32 -57.34
C ARG A 10 -11.00 49.57 -57.12
N HIS A 11 -11.89 49.53 -58.10
CA HIS A 11 -13.18 48.83 -57.97
C HIS A 11 -13.14 47.33 -58.29
N ALA A 12 -12.09 46.83 -58.95
CA ALA A 12 -11.93 45.39 -59.21
C ALA A 12 -11.42 44.61 -57.97
N LYS A 13 -10.65 45.24 -57.08
CA LYS A 13 -10.10 44.59 -55.88
C LYS A 13 -11.11 44.50 -54.71
N ALA A 14 -12.13 45.36 -54.68
CA ALA A 14 -13.15 45.36 -53.63
C ALA A 14 -14.27 44.32 -53.82
N ARG A 15 -14.47 43.78 -55.04
CA ARG A 15 -15.45 42.70 -55.29
C ARG A 15 -14.92 41.28 -55.08
N ALA A 16 -13.60 41.10 -54.93
CA ALA A 16 -12.98 39.80 -54.69
C ALA A 16 -12.90 39.38 -53.20
N LEU A 17 -13.26 40.26 -52.26
CA LEU A 17 -13.11 40.01 -50.81
C LEU A 17 -14.44 39.97 -50.02
N GLY A 18 -15.60 40.04 -50.69
CA GLY A 18 -16.91 40.20 -50.03
C GLY A 18 -17.77 38.96 -49.83
N ALA A 19 -17.45 37.81 -50.44
CA ALA A 19 -18.30 36.62 -50.34
C ALA A 19 -17.56 35.47 -49.65
N ARG A 20 -17.67 35.39 -48.32
CA ARG A 20 -17.43 34.11 -47.63
C ARG A 20 -18.45 33.11 -48.18
N PRO A 21 -18.03 31.96 -48.73
CA PRO A 21 -18.97 31.02 -49.34
C PRO A 21 -19.96 30.54 -48.28
N ALA A 22 -21.25 30.55 -48.61
CA ALA A 22 -22.34 30.10 -47.73
C ALA A 22 -22.12 28.66 -47.21
N SER A 23 -21.33 27.86 -47.93
CA SER A 23 -20.90 26.51 -47.54
C SER A 23 -20.03 26.47 -46.28
N ALA A 24 -19.21 27.49 -45.99
CA ALA A 24 -18.38 27.53 -44.78
C ALA A 24 -19.23 27.84 -43.52
N ARG A 25 -20.29 28.65 -43.67
CA ARG A 25 -21.27 28.90 -42.59
C ARG A 25 -22.18 27.69 -42.35
N ALA A 26 -22.61 27.02 -43.42
CA ALA A 26 -23.40 25.78 -43.32
C ALA A 26 -22.60 24.62 -42.70
N ALA A 27 -21.33 24.45 -43.10
CA ALA A 27 -20.43 23.47 -42.50
C ALA A 27 -20.16 23.74 -41.02
N GLY A 28 -20.00 25.01 -40.61
CA GLY A 28 -19.89 25.39 -39.19
C GLY A 28 -21.17 25.12 -38.38
N PHE A 29 -22.35 25.27 -38.99
CA PHE A 29 -23.65 24.99 -38.35
C PHE A 29 -23.92 23.49 -38.21
N GLU A 30 -23.55 22.68 -39.21
CA GLU A 30 -23.56 21.21 -39.16
C GLU A 30 -22.57 20.68 -38.13
N LEU A 31 -21.32 21.18 -38.12
CA LEU A 31 -20.33 20.84 -37.07
C LEU A 31 -20.82 21.22 -35.67
N TRP A 32 -21.49 22.37 -35.51
CA TRP A 32 -22.06 22.79 -34.23
C TRP A 32 -23.23 21.89 -33.80
N ARG A 33 -24.12 21.51 -34.71
CA ARG A 33 -25.22 20.56 -34.43
C ARG A 33 -24.70 19.17 -34.08
N VAL A 34 -23.72 18.66 -34.82
CA VAL A 34 -23.05 17.39 -34.52
C VAL A 34 -22.35 17.47 -33.17
N ARG A 35 -21.60 18.55 -32.87
CA ARG A 35 -21.01 18.76 -31.53
C ARG A 35 -22.07 18.80 -30.44
N ALA A 36 -23.15 19.54 -30.62
CA ALA A 36 -24.21 19.67 -29.62
C ALA A 36 -24.95 18.35 -29.39
N ALA A 37 -25.19 17.57 -30.45
CA ALA A 37 -25.77 16.23 -30.36
C ALA A 37 -24.80 15.25 -29.67
N LEU A 38 -23.51 15.32 -29.98
CA LEU A 38 -22.47 14.51 -29.34
C LEU A 38 -22.34 14.84 -27.85
N LEU A 39 -22.34 16.13 -27.49
CA LEU A 39 -22.31 16.60 -26.11
C LEU A 39 -23.54 16.16 -25.32
N LYS A 40 -24.75 16.25 -25.91
CA LYS A 40 -25.98 15.74 -25.28
C LYS A 40 -25.96 14.22 -25.10
N ARG A 41 -25.38 13.49 -26.06
CA ARG A 41 -25.24 12.03 -25.96
C ARG A 41 -24.24 11.65 -24.88
N LEU A 42 -23.08 12.32 -24.83
CA LEU A 42 -22.10 12.19 -23.76
C LEU A 42 -22.72 12.52 -22.40
N GLU A 43 -23.48 13.60 -22.29
CA GLU A 43 -24.16 13.98 -21.05
C GLU A 43 -25.15 12.90 -20.60
N LYS A 44 -25.91 12.33 -21.54
CA LYS A 44 -26.82 11.21 -21.28
C LYS A 44 -26.06 9.97 -20.82
N ASP A 45 -25.02 9.54 -21.54
CA ASP A 45 -24.26 8.33 -21.22
C ASP A 45 -23.52 8.48 -19.86
N VAL A 46 -22.96 9.66 -19.59
CA VAL A 46 -22.35 10.00 -18.29
C VAL A 46 -23.41 10.02 -17.19
N SER A 47 -24.61 10.56 -17.43
CA SER A 47 -25.69 10.56 -16.44
C SER A 47 -26.16 9.15 -16.09
N VAL A 48 -26.20 8.24 -17.07
CA VAL A 48 -26.51 6.82 -16.86
C VAL A 48 -25.46 6.17 -15.98
N GLU A 49 -24.17 6.47 -16.20
CA GLU A 49 -23.11 5.91 -15.34
C GLU A 49 -22.95 6.56 -13.98
N ILE A 50 -23.33 7.84 -13.84
CA ILE A 50 -23.48 8.46 -12.52
C ILE A 50 -24.61 7.76 -11.76
N ALA A 51 -25.74 7.50 -12.41
CA ALA A 51 -26.89 6.83 -11.80
C ALA A 51 -26.58 5.38 -11.39
N SER A 52 -25.67 4.70 -12.09
CA SER A 52 -25.22 3.35 -11.71
C SER A 52 -24.32 3.34 -10.46
N GLY A 53 -23.81 4.51 -10.04
CA GLY A 53 -22.90 4.67 -8.90
C GLY A 53 -21.52 4.06 -9.12
N ARG A 54 -21.16 3.69 -10.36
CA ARG A 54 -19.86 3.09 -10.70
C ARG A 54 -18.70 4.06 -10.58
N LEU A 55 -18.96 5.37 -10.66
CA LEU A 55 -17.92 6.40 -10.55
C LEU A 55 -17.16 6.38 -9.21
N VAL A 56 -17.78 5.86 -8.14
CA VAL A 56 -17.12 5.68 -6.84
C VAL A 56 -15.86 4.80 -6.96
N LEU A 57 -15.83 3.86 -7.91
CA LEU A 57 -14.69 2.97 -8.15
C LEU A 57 -13.47 3.70 -8.70
N TRP A 58 -13.66 4.89 -9.30
CA TRP A 58 -12.58 5.71 -9.85
C TRP A 58 -11.97 6.67 -8.83
N LEU A 59 -12.63 6.91 -7.69
CA LEU A 59 -12.11 7.81 -6.66
C LEU A 59 -10.72 7.42 -6.15
N PRO A 60 -10.41 6.15 -5.84
CA PRO A 60 -9.06 5.76 -5.41
C PRO A 60 -8.03 5.89 -6.52
N VAL A 61 -8.43 5.69 -7.79
CA VAL A 61 -7.54 5.88 -8.95
C VAL A 61 -7.16 7.35 -9.07
N LEU A 62 -8.14 8.24 -9.03
CA LEU A 62 -7.94 9.70 -9.08
C LEU A 62 -7.13 10.21 -7.88
N PHE A 63 -7.42 9.69 -6.69
CA PHE A 63 -6.65 9.98 -5.48
C PHE A 63 -5.19 9.51 -5.62
N ALA A 64 -4.96 8.29 -6.11
CA ALA A 64 -3.63 7.77 -6.42
C ALA A 64 -2.90 8.62 -7.47
N THR A 65 -3.61 9.08 -8.50
CA THR A 65 -3.05 10.01 -9.50
C THR A 65 -2.63 11.32 -8.85
N GLY A 66 -3.41 11.87 -7.93
CA GLY A 66 -3.03 13.04 -7.14
C GLY A 66 -1.74 12.84 -6.35
N ILE A 67 -1.57 11.68 -5.73
CA ILE A 67 -0.34 11.29 -5.03
C ILE A 67 0.83 11.18 -6.00
N LEU A 68 0.64 10.57 -7.17
CA LEU A 68 1.68 10.45 -8.20
C LEU A 68 2.11 11.82 -8.73
N ILE A 69 1.17 12.77 -8.90
CA ILE A 69 1.48 14.16 -9.27
C ILE A 69 2.36 14.81 -8.20
N TYR A 70 2.10 14.57 -6.91
CA TYR A 70 2.97 15.06 -5.83
C TYR A 70 4.39 14.50 -5.97
N PHE A 71 4.54 13.18 -6.15
CA PHE A 71 5.87 12.56 -6.28
C PHE A 71 6.59 12.87 -7.60
N ALA A 72 5.89 13.37 -8.61
CA ALA A 72 6.46 13.85 -9.85
C ALA A 72 6.89 15.33 -9.78
N ALA A 73 6.50 16.05 -8.73
CA ALA A 73 6.87 17.47 -8.56
C ALA A 73 8.37 17.60 -8.26
N GLU A 74 9.04 18.52 -8.94
CA GLU A 74 10.47 18.80 -8.75
C GLU A 74 10.76 19.56 -7.45
N GLN A 75 9.76 20.28 -6.93
CA GLN A 75 9.87 21.12 -5.74
C GLN A 75 8.79 20.74 -4.74
N GLU A 76 9.12 20.90 -3.45
CA GLU A 76 8.16 20.64 -2.37
C GLU A 76 6.94 21.57 -2.47
N PRO A 77 5.75 21.02 -2.72
CA PRO A 77 4.53 21.80 -2.86
C PRO A 77 4.06 22.46 -1.56
N SER A 78 3.33 23.57 -1.69
CA SER A 78 2.68 24.22 -0.55
C SER A 78 1.49 23.40 -0.05
N LEU A 79 1.58 22.92 1.20
CA LEU A 79 0.49 22.20 1.88
C LEU A 79 -0.80 23.02 1.96
N VAL A 80 -0.67 24.32 2.26
CA VAL A 80 -1.82 25.22 2.41
C VAL A 80 -2.55 25.38 1.08
N ALA A 81 -1.81 25.57 -0.02
CA ALA A 81 -2.40 25.67 -1.35
C ALA A 81 -3.13 24.38 -1.75
N GLY A 82 -2.53 23.21 -1.47
CA GLY A 82 -3.16 21.92 -1.71
C GLY A 82 -4.48 21.75 -0.95
N LEU A 83 -4.46 21.97 0.37
CA LEU A 83 -5.65 21.83 1.21
C LEU A 83 -6.75 22.83 0.86
N LEU A 84 -6.41 24.07 0.52
CA LEU A 84 -7.37 25.06 0.06
C LEU A 84 -8.02 24.66 -1.26
N LEU A 85 -7.23 24.19 -2.23
CA LEU A 85 -7.75 23.71 -3.51
C LEU A 85 -8.69 22.50 -3.31
N ALA A 86 -8.27 21.52 -2.50
CA ALA A 86 -9.07 20.34 -2.19
C ALA A 86 -10.39 20.73 -1.48
N GLY A 87 -10.32 21.66 -0.52
CA GLY A 87 -11.48 22.19 0.20
C GLY A 87 -12.45 22.94 -0.71
N LEU A 88 -11.96 23.85 -1.56
CA LEU A 88 -12.76 24.61 -2.51
C LEU A 88 -13.45 23.70 -3.54
N LEU A 89 -12.74 22.71 -4.08
CA LEU A 89 -13.31 21.73 -5.01
C LEU A 89 -14.38 20.86 -4.33
N SER A 90 -14.16 20.47 -3.08
CA SER A 90 -15.14 19.70 -2.29
C SER A 90 -16.39 20.52 -1.97
N ALA A 91 -16.22 21.80 -1.59
CA ALA A 91 -17.32 22.73 -1.35
C ALA A 91 -18.11 23.01 -2.64
N GLY A 92 -17.40 23.22 -3.76
CA GLY A 92 -18.00 23.37 -5.08
C GLY A 92 -18.78 22.14 -5.51
N ALA A 93 -18.24 20.94 -5.29
CA ALA A 93 -18.95 19.68 -5.53
C ALA A 93 -20.25 19.65 -4.71
N MET A 94 -20.18 19.91 -3.40
CA MET A 94 -21.35 19.91 -2.53
C MET A 94 -22.41 20.93 -2.95
N ALA A 95 -22.00 22.14 -3.37
CA ALA A 95 -22.91 23.16 -3.91
C ALA A 95 -23.55 22.71 -5.24
N ALA A 96 -22.81 21.96 -6.07
CA ALA A 96 -23.27 21.43 -7.34
C ALA A 96 -24.01 20.09 -7.24
N ARG A 97 -24.35 19.58 -6.04
CA ARG A 97 -24.99 18.26 -5.84
C ARG A 97 -26.29 18.03 -6.62
N ALA A 98 -27.00 19.11 -7.00
CA ALA A 98 -28.21 19.05 -7.82
C ALA A 98 -27.92 18.85 -9.33
N ARG A 99 -26.67 19.03 -9.77
CA ARG A 99 -26.22 18.89 -11.15
C ARG A 99 -25.26 17.69 -11.25
N PRO A 100 -25.74 16.49 -11.64
CA PRO A 100 -24.99 15.24 -11.47
C PRO A 100 -23.64 15.25 -12.19
N VAL A 101 -23.57 15.78 -13.42
CA VAL A 101 -22.33 15.85 -14.20
C VAL A 101 -21.31 16.80 -13.56
N THR A 102 -21.74 18.00 -13.17
CA THR A 102 -20.88 18.97 -12.49
C THR A 102 -20.39 18.44 -11.15
N PHE A 103 -21.27 17.81 -10.38
CA PHE A 103 -20.93 17.13 -9.13
C PHE A 103 -19.85 16.07 -9.35
N ALA A 104 -20.00 15.21 -10.35
CA ALA A 104 -19.05 14.15 -10.66
C ALA A 104 -17.67 14.71 -11.06
N ILE A 105 -17.63 15.73 -11.93
CA ILE A 105 -16.39 16.38 -12.35
C ILE A 105 -15.68 17.03 -11.16
N LEU A 106 -16.40 17.81 -10.34
CA LEU A 106 -15.81 18.48 -9.17
C LEU A 106 -15.35 17.47 -8.13
N THR A 107 -16.08 16.37 -7.94
CA THR A 107 -15.65 15.28 -7.05
C THR A 107 -14.38 14.60 -7.57
N ALA A 108 -14.25 14.40 -8.89
CA ALA A 108 -13.06 13.83 -9.49
C ALA A 108 -11.83 14.71 -9.27
N PHE A 109 -11.95 16.01 -9.53
CA PHE A 109 -10.87 16.97 -9.26
C PHE A 109 -10.59 17.12 -7.76
N ALA A 110 -11.61 17.06 -6.90
CA ALA A 110 -11.42 17.05 -5.45
C ALA A 110 -10.62 15.81 -5.01
N ALA A 111 -10.91 14.61 -5.56
CA ALA A 111 -10.17 13.40 -5.24
C ALA A 111 -8.68 13.50 -5.62
N LEU A 112 -8.37 14.05 -6.81
CA LEU A 112 -7.01 14.37 -7.24
C LEU A 112 -6.32 15.35 -6.26
N ALA A 113 -6.99 16.46 -5.92
CA ALA A 113 -6.44 17.48 -5.02
C ALA A 113 -6.24 16.95 -3.59
N TRP A 114 -7.14 16.10 -3.10
CA TRP A 114 -6.99 15.43 -1.80
C TRP A 114 -5.83 14.43 -1.82
N GLY A 115 -5.67 13.66 -2.89
CA GLY A 115 -4.52 12.74 -3.04
C GLY A 115 -3.19 13.48 -2.96
N PHE A 116 -3.07 14.58 -3.71
CA PHE A 116 -1.92 15.46 -3.67
C PHE A 116 -1.67 16.03 -2.26
N SER A 117 -2.71 16.59 -1.64
CA SER A 117 -2.60 17.24 -0.33
C SER A 117 -2.26 16.25 0.79
N VAL A 118 -2.78 15.03 0.73
CA VAL A 118 -2.45 13.99 1.71
C VAL A 118 -0.99 13.57 1.57
N ALA A 119 -0.47 13.45 0.35
CA ALA A 119 0.94 13.19 0.12
C ALA A 119 1.82 14.31 0.71
N THR A 120 1.48 15.58 0.45
CA THR A 120 2.18 16.75 1.03
C THR A 120 2.10 16.79 2.56
N LEU A 121 0.93 16.46 3.13
CA LEU A 121 0.76 16.42 4.58
C LEU A 121 1.59 15.31 5.21
N GLN A 122 1.65 14.15 4.56
CA GLN A 122 2.40 13.01 5.06
C GLN A 122 3.90 13.27 5.02
N THR A 123 4.41 13.86 3.95
CA THR A 123 5.83 14.22 3.87
C THR A 123 6.19 15.30 4.90
N ALA A 124 5.34 16.31 5.08
CA ALA A 124 5.52 17.33 6.12
C ALA A 124 5.51 16.74 7.55
N ARG A 125 4.69 15.71 7.81
CA ARG A 125 4.62 15.03 9.12
C ARG A 125 5.83 14.15 9.42
N ILE A 126 6.39 13.51 8.39
CA ILE A 126 7.52 12.58 8.53
C ILE A 126 8.86 13.34 8.47
N ALA A 127 8.88 14.52 7.85
CA ALA A 127 10.06 15.32 7.58
C ALA A 127 11.10 15.23 8.71
N HIS A 128 12.24 14.63 8.38
CA HIS A 128 13.37 14.47 9.27
C HIS A 128 14.66 14.73 8.49
N PRO A 129 15.76 15.14 9.16
CA PRO A 129 17.02 15.36 8.48
C PRO A 129 17.56 14.04 7.90
N VAL A 130 18.07 14.11 6.68
CA VAL A 130 18.87 13.04 6.06
C VAL A 130 20.32 13.45 6.15
N ILE A 131 21.10 12.66 6.88
CA ILE A 131 22.48 13.01 7.22
C ILE A 131 23.40 12.69 6.05
N MET A 132 24.08 13.72 5.55
CA MET A 132 25.20 13.52 4.63
C MET A 132 26.39 12.92 5.39
N PRO A 133 27.11 11.94 4.79
CA PRO A 133 28.19 11.25 5.49
C PRO A 133 29.30 12.26 5.85
N PRO A 134 29.62 12.42 7.14
CA PRO A 134 30.72 13.29 7.54
C PRO A 134 32.07 12.68 7.12
N LYS A 135 33.13 13.50 7.15
CA LYS A 135 34.49 13.08 6.73
C LYS A 135 35.10 11.95 7.58
N GLY A 136 34.44 11.51 8.66
CA GLY A 136 34.93 10.47 9.56
C GLY A 136 33.82 9.58 10.11
N ALA A 137 34.21 8.65 10.99
CA ALA A 137 33.26 7.82 11.72
C ALA A 137 32.53 8.64 12.80
N VAL A 138 31.29 8.26 13.07
CA VAL A 138 30.41 8.89 14.06
C VAL A 138 30.09 7.86 15.13
N MET A 139 30.21 8.25 16.39
CA MET A 139 29.76 7.46 17.52
C MET A 139 28.27 7.71 17.72
N PHE A 140 27.45 6.66 17.64
CA PHE A 140 26.02 6.75 17.96
C PHE A 140 25.74 6.04 19.28
N THR A 141 25.05 6.73 20.18
CA THR A 141 24.58 6.16 21.44
C THR A 141 23.06 6.19 21.47
N GLY A 142 22.44 5.06 21.81
CA GLY A 142 20.99 4.95 21.79
C GLY A 142 20.49 3.53 22.08
N HIS A 143 19.20 3.30 21.84
CA HIS A 143 18.55 2.03 22.11
C HIS A 143 18.26 1.26 20.83
N VAL A 144 18.51 -0.05 20.82
CA VAL A 144 18.16 -0.92 19.68
C VAL A 144 16.64 -1.03 19.58
N GLU A 145 16.05 -0.49 18.52
CA GLU A 145 14.60 -0.50 18.26
C GLU A 145 14.17 -1.76 17.50
N ALA A 146 15.01 -2.25 16.58
CA ALA A 146 14.75 -3.49 15.83
C ALA A 146 16.06 -4.19 15.43
N VAL A 147 15.99 -5.51 15.25
CA VAL A 147 17.10 -6.35 14.77
C VAL A 147 16.60 -7.23 13.64
N GLU A 148 17.24 -7.13 12.49
CA GLU A 148 17.09 -8.05 11.36
C GLU A 148 18.34 -8.92 11.24
N ARG A 149 18.19 -10.22 11.53
CA ARG A 149 19.27 -11.19 11.34
C ARG A 149 19.25 -11.68 9.91
N ARG A 150 20.29 -11.40 9.13
CA ARG A 150 20.40 -11.87 7.73
C ARG A 150 21.52 -12.90 7.60
N ALA A 151 21.52 -13.62 6.48
CA ALA A 151 22.49 -14.69 6.24
C ALA A 151 23.97 -14.23 6.36
N LYS A 152 24.27 -13.02 5.88
CA LYS A 152 25.65 -12.45 5.80
C LYS A 152 25.99 -11.43 6.88
N ALA A 153 25.01 -10.66 7.37
CA ALA A 153 25.22 -9.56 8.32
C ALA A 153 23.95 -9.33 9.12
N ASP A 154 24.09 -8.84 10.34
CA ASP A 154 22.94 -8.37 11.10
C ASP A 154 22.69 -6.90 10.78
N ARG A 155 21.43 -6.47 10.81
CA ARG A 155 21.07 -5.05 10.73
C ARG A 155 20.32 -4.67 11.98
N ILE A 156 20.67 -3.52 12.55
CA ILE A 156 19.92 -2.93 13.64
C ILE A 156 19.35 -1.59 13.22
N LEU A 157 18.18 -1.29 13.76
CA LEU A 157 17.64 0.06 13.81
C LEU A 157 17.93 0.62 15.19
N LEU A 158 18.73 1.68 15.26
CA LEU A 158 19.11 2.34 16.49
C LEU A 158 18.30 3.63 16.65
N ARG A 159 17.56 3.73 17.75
CA ARG A 159 16.94 4.98 18.20
C ARG A 159 17.98 5.81 18.92
N VAL A 160 18.46 6.87 18.27
CA VAL A 160 19.60 7.66 18.74
C VAL A 160 19.18 8.57 19.88
N THR A 161 20.03 8.65 20.91
CA THR A 161 19.92 9.59 22.03
C THR A 161 21.00 10.66 21.94
N SER A 162 22.22 10.28 21.56
CA SER A 162 23.30 11.20 21.25
C SER A 162 24.16 10.67 20.11
N ALA A 163 24.79 11.59 19.37
CA ALA A 163 25.75 11.25 18.33
C ALA A 163 26.92 12.23 18.35
N GLU A 164 28.13 11.69 18.24
CA GLU A 164 29.38 12.45 18.30
C GLU A 164 30.25 12.12 17.09
N GLY A 165 30.58 13.11 16.26
CA GLY A 165 31.43 12.93 15.10
C GLY A 165 31.85 14.26 14.50
N LYS A 166 33.08 14.34 14.00
CA LYS A 166 33.58 15.55 13.33
C LYS A 166 32.78 15.81 12.05
N GLY A 167 32.11 16.96 11.97
CA GLY A 167 31.28 17.35 10.83
C GLY A 167 29.86 16.80 10.85
N LEU A 168 29.39 16.28 11.99
CA LEU A 168 27.98 15.97 12.20
C LEU A 168 27.26 17.24 12.66
N GLU A 169 26.46 17.85 11.79
CA GLU A 169 25.71 19.07 12.11
C GLU A 169 24.36 18.78 12.78
N THR A 170 23.72 17.67 12.40
CA THR A 170 22.40 17.28 12.90
C THR A 170 22.40 15.84 13.37
N VAL A 171 21.68 15.57 14.46
CA VAL A 171 21.57 14.22 15.03
C VAL A 171 20.28 13.56 14.47
N PRO A 172 20.39 12.45 13.74
CA PRO A 172 19.21 11.74 13.24
C PRO A 172 18.49 11.02 14.39
N GLU A 173 17.16 10.98 14.37
CA GLU A 173 16.37 10.26 15.38
C GLU A 173 16.57 8.73 15.32
N ARG A 174 16.71 8.20 14.09
CA ARG A 174 16.97 6.78 13.84
C ARG A 174 18.11 6.58 12.85
N VAL A 175 18.94 5.60 13.13
CA VAL A 175 20.05 5.18 12.26
C VAL A 175 19.98 3.68 12.02
N ARG A 176 20.14 3.26 10.77
CA ARG A 176 20.23 1.85 10.41
C ARG A 176 21.69 1.45 10.23
N LEU A 177 22.16 0.52 11.05
CA LEU A 177 23.54 0.05 11.02
C LEU A 177 23.60 -1.42 10.61
N SER A 178 24.53 -1.75 9.72
CA SER A 178 24.89 -3.14 9.42
C SER A 178 26.09 -3.57 10.27
N LEU A 179 25.98 -4.71 10.94
CA LEU A 179 26.99 -5.28 11.82
C LEU A 179 27.45 -6.65 11.33
N PRO A 180 28.66 -7.09 11.74
CA PRO A 180 29.07 -8.48 11.57
C PRO A 180 28.02 -9.44 12.13
N LYS A 181 27.83 -10.57 11.46
CA LYS A 181 26.85 -11.60 11.85
C LYS A 181 27.06 -12.04 13.30
N GLY A 182 25.97 -12.14 14.06
CA GLY A 182 25.96 -12.61 15.45
C GLY A 182 26.41 -11.57 16.48
N THR A 183 26.59 -10.30 16.07
CA THR A 183 27.03 -9.22 16.99
C THR A 183 25.90 -8.25 17.34
N ALA A 184 24.72 -8.38 16.73
CA ALA A 184 23.59 -7.53 17.05
C ALA A 184 23.07 -7.79 18.48
N PRO A 185 23.01 -6.76 19.34
CA PRO A 185 22.45 -6.90 20.68
C PRO A 185 20.92 -7.00 20.63
N PRO A 186 20.27 -7.52 21.68
CA PRO A 186 18.82 -7.64 21.74
C PRO A 186 18.08 -6.29 21.62
N VAL A 187 16.85 -6.32 21.13
CA VAL A 187 15.96 -5.16 21.09
C VAL A 187 15.71 -4.61 22.50
N GLY A 188 15.81 -3.29 22.65
CA GLY A 188 15.71 -2.57 23.93
C GLY A 188 17.05 -2.28 24.58
N THR A 189 18.14 -2.90 24.11
CA THR A 189 19.47 -2.72 24.71
C THR A 189 20.03 -1.34 24.35
N ALA A 190 20.57 -0.64 25.35
CA ALA A 190 21.32 0.60 25.16
C ALA A 190 22.76 0.30 24.72
N ILE A 191 23.16 0.87 23.60
CA ILE A 191 24.48 0.67 23.00
C ILE A 191 25.14 1.97 22.58
N SER A 192 26.47 1.96 22.57
CA SER A 192 27.30 2.93 21.87
C SER A 192 28.06 2.21 20.75
N GLN A 193 27.90 2.70 19.52
CA GLN A 193 28.42 2.08 18.32
C GLN A 193 29.07 3.13 17.41
N LEU A 194 30.37 2.95 17.17
CA LEU A 194 31.09 3.71 16.15
C LEU A 194 30.65 3.22 14.78
N ALA A 195 30.28 4.11 13.87
CA ALA A 195 29.80 3.75 12.54
C ALA A 195 30.32 4.69 11.46
N ARG A 196 30.49 4.15 10.25
CA ARG A 196 30.72 4.92 9.03
C ARG A 196 29.42 5.02 8.25
N LEU A 197 28.96 6.25 8.04
CA LEU A 197 27.74 6.51 7.28
C LEU A 197 27.99 6.35 5.78
N LEU A 198 26.96 5.89 5.08
CA LEU A 198 26.89 5.87 3.64
C LEU A 198 26.24 7.16 3.13
N PRO A 199 26.54 7.60 1.89
CA PRO A 199 25.74 8.62 1.24
C PRO A 199 24.27 8.17 1.16
N PRO A 200 23.32 9.12 1.19
CA PRO A 200 21.90 8.80 0.97
C PRO A 200 21.74 8.00 -0.32
N LEU A 201 20.93 6.95 -0.25
CA LEU A 201 20.62 6.13 -1.41
C LEU A 201 19.87 7.00 -2.42
N ALA A 202 20.35 7.00 -3.67
CA ALA A 202 19.73 7.70 -4.78
C ALA A 202 19.30 6.69 -5.86
N PRO A 203 18.37 7.08 -6.77
CA PRO A 203 18.10 6.30 -7.97
C PRO A 203 19.38 5.98 -8.72
N THR A 204 19.52 4.74 -9.17
CA THR A 204 20.71 4.31 -9.93
C THR A 204 20.80 4.98 -11.30
N GLU A 205 19.64 5.32 -11.88
CA GLU A 205 19.50 6.01 -13.16
C GLU A 205 18.30 6.97 -13.11
N PRO A 206 18.24 8.01 -13.97
CA PRO A 206 17.09 8.91 -14.06
C PRO A 206 15.79 8.14 -14.31
N GLY A 207 14.77 8.40 -13.48
CA GLY A 207 13.47 7.71 -13.55
C GLY A 207 13.42 6.31 -12.93
N ALA A 208 14.55 5.77 -12.46
CA ALA A 208 14.57 4.50 -11.75
C ALA A 208 13.96 4.61 -10.34
N TYR A 209 13.72 3.46 -9.72
CA TYR A 209 13.23 3.39 -8.35
C TYR A 209 14.24 4.03 -7.36
N ASP A 210 13.73 4.92 -6.51
CA ASP A 210 14.52 5.60 -5.50
C ASP A 210 14.61 4.77 -4.21
N PHE A 211 15.77 4.17 -3.98
CA PHE A 211 16.02 3.36 -2.78
C PHE A 211 16.11 4.17 -1.48
N GLY A 212 16.26 5.50 -1.56
CA GLY A 212 16.29 6.41 -0.41
C GLY A 212 14.91 6.69 0.19
N ARG A 213 13.84 6.63 -0.63
CA ARG A 213 12.47 6.90 -0.17
C ARG A 213 12.01 5.97 0.94
N GLY A 214 12.27 4.66 0.79
CA GLY A 214 11.86 3.66 1.77
C GLY A 214 12.37 4.01 3.17
N PRO A 215 13.71 4.10 3.39
CA PRO A 215 14.28 4.56 4.66
C PRO A 215 13.72 5.90 5.15
N TRP A 216 13.55 6.88 4.27
CA TRP A 216 13.02 8.20 4.62
C TRP A 216 11.60 8.14 5.18
N PHE A 217 10.69 7.44 4.50
CA PHE A 217 9.31 7.26 5.00
C PHE A 217 9.23 6.45 6.31
N HIS A 218 10.29 5.74 6.69
CA HIS A 218 10.40 5.05 7.99
C HIS A 218 11.08 5.91 9.08
N GLY A 219 11.41 7.18 8.80
CA GLY A 219 12.05 8.08 9.76
C GLY A 219 13.54 7.81 9.95
N ILE A 220 14.21 7.18 8.98
CA ILE A 220 15.61 6.76 9.11
C ILE A 220 16.50 7.82 8.49
N GLY A 221 17.15 8.60 9.35
CA GLY A 221 17.98 9.74 8.95
C GLY A 221 19.36 9.37 8.43
N ALA A 222 19.86 8.18 8.76
CA ALA A 222 21.15 7.71 8.23
C ALA A 222 21.24 6.18 8.12
N VAL A 223 22.06 5.72 7.17
CA VAL A 223 22.40 4.30 6.98
C VAL A 223 23.91 4.16 6.98
N GLY A 224 24.45 3.10 7.58
CA GLY A 224 25.89 2.89 7.64
C GLY A 224 26.32 1.49 8.07
N PHE A 225 27.63 1.34 8.23
CA PHE A 225 28.28 0.13 8.73
C PHE A 225 28.90 0.40 10.09
N ALA A 226 28.67 -0.51 11.03
CA ALA A 226 29.31 -0.50 12.34
C ALA A 226 30.80 -0.80 12.21
N LEU A 227 31.61 -0.06 12.96
CA LEU A 227 33.05 -0.27 13.13
C LEU A 227 33.29 -0.89 14.50
N GLY A 228 33.72 -2.15 14.52
CA GLY A 228 33.91 -2.92 15.75
C GLY A 228 32.61 -3.44 16.36
N LYS A 229 32.71 -3.99 17.58
CA LYS A 229 31.57 -4.55 18.31
C LYS A 229 30.80 -3.47 19.07
N PRO A 230 29.46 -3.58 19.20
CA PRO A 230 28.67 -2.69 20.03
C PRO A 230 29.14 -2.70 21.49
N LYS A 231 29.30 -1.53 22.09
CA LYS A 231 29.55 -1.40 23.52
C LYS A 231 28.22 -1.22 24.23
N LEU A 232 27.94 -2.08 25.22
CA LEU A 232 26.78 -1.92 26.09
C LEU A 232 27.02 -0.71 26.99
N VAL A 233 26.03 0.19 27.07
CA VAL A 233 26.10 1.38 27.91
C VAL A 233 24.82 1.50 28.72
N GLN A 234 24.89 2.24 29.82
CA GLN A 234 23.70 2.68 30.54
C GLN A 234 23.36 4.10 30.08
N ILE A 235 22.09 4.33 29.82
CA ILE A 235 21.56 5.63 29.45
C ILE A 235 20.58 6.01 30.55
N ASP A 236 20.84 7.12 31.25
CA ASP A 236 20.05 7.53 32.41
C ASP A 236 18.64 8.05 32.04
N THR A 237 18.38 8.26 30.76
CA THR A 237 17.05 8.66 30.29
C THR A 237 16.11 7.45 30.17
N PRO A 238 14.81 7.63 30.47
CA PRO A 238 13.84 6.55 30.35
C PRO A 238 13.78 6.00 28.92
N VAL A 239 13.77 4.66 28.80
CA VAL A 239 13.60 4.00 27.50
C VAL A 239 12.28 4.43 26.87
N PRO A 240 12.28 4.94 25.62
CA PRO A 240 11.06 5.35 24.94
C PRO A 240 10.00 4.22 24.91
N TRP A 241 8.73 4.56 25.11
CA TRP A 241 7.62 3.59 25.12
C TRP A 241 7.63 2.67 23.89
N GLY A 242 7.86 3.23 22.70
CA GLY A 242 7.94 2.45 21.45
C GLY A 242 9.02 1.37 21.50
N VAL A 243 10.20 1.70 22.02
CA VAL A 243 11.31 0.73 22.17
C VAL A 243 10.97 -0.34 23.23
N ARG A 244 10.32 0.04 24.33
CA ARG A 244 9.87 -0.92 25.36
C ARG A 244 8.86 -1.91 24.77
N PHE A 245 7.89 -1.42 24.00
CA PHE A 245 6.91 -2.25 23.32
C PHE A 245 7.58 -3.20 22.32
N GLN A 246 8.50 -2.70 21.49
CA GLN A 246 9.25 -3.54 20.54
C GLN A 246 10.11 -4.59 21.24
N SER A 247 10.74 -4.24 22.38
CA SER A 247 11.51 -5.20 23.19
C SER A 247 10.62 -6.30 23.75
N TRP A 248 9.42 -5.96 24.24
CA TRP A 248 8.43 -6.94 24.68
C TRP A 248 7.98 -7.87 23.53
N VAL A 249 7.65 -7.32 22.37
CA VAL A 249 7.28 -8.12 21.18
C VAL A 249 8.44 -9.04 20.77
N ALA A 250 9.68 -8.53 20.74
CA ALA A 250 10.86 -9.33 20.44
C ALA A 250 11.07 -10.47 21.46
N GLY A 251 10.82 -10.21 22.74
CA GLY A 251 10.86 -11.22 23.80
C GLY A 251 9.83 -12.33 23.61
N VAL A 252 8.59 -11.98 23.23
CA VAL A 252 7.55 -12.96 22.90
C VAL A 252 7.96 -13.80 21.68
N ARG A 253 8.47 -13.17 20.62
CA ARG A 253 8.94 -13.85 19.40
C ARG A 253 10.07 -14.83 19.70
N GLU A 254 11.06 -14.41 20.48
CA GLU A 254 12.18 -15.26 20.89
C GLU A 254 11.71 -16.43 21.78
N GLY A 255 10.75 -16.18 22.68
CA GLY A 255 10.13 -17.22 23.49
C GLY A 255 9.40 -18.29 22.66
N VAL A 256 8.65 -17.87 21.63
CA VAL A 256 8.00 -18.77 20.68
C VAL A 256 9.03 -19.54 19.86
N ALA A 257 10.03 -18.85 19.30
CA ALA A 257 11.08 -19.47 18.51
C ALA A 257 11.85 -20.55 19.30
N ARG A 258 12.16 -20.26 20.57
CA ARG A 258 12.83 -21.22 21.46
C ARG A 258 11.99 -22.47 21.70
N ARG A 259 10.69 -22.32 21.95
CA ARG A 259 9.78 -23.47 22.13
C ARG A 259 9.70 -24.33 20.87
N ILE A 260 9.65 -23.72 19.70
CA ILE A 260 9.66 -24.43 18.41
C ILE A 260 10.96 -25.22 18.23
N ARG A 261 12.12 -24.59 18.48
CA ARG A 261 13.43 -25.24 18.38
C ARG A 261 13.64 -26.37 19.40
N LEU A 262 12.94 -26.35 20.52
CA LEU A 262 12.95 -27.46 21.48
C LEU A 262 12.05 -28.63 21.06
N ALA A 263 11.01 -28.36 20.26
CA ALA A 263 10.03 -29.36 19.83
C ALA A 263 10.37 -30.03 18.49
N LEU A 264 11.17 -29.38 17.64
CA LEU A 264 11.50 -29.82 16.28
C LEU A 264 13.01 -29.89 16.07
N SER A 265 13.47 -30.83 15.23
CA SER A 265 14.83 -30.88 14.74
C SER A 265 15.03 -29.99 13.50
N GLU A 266 16.27 -29.57 13.23
CA GLU A 266 16.60 -28.89 11.97
C GLU A 266 16.52 -29.88 10.79
N PRO A 267 16.12 -29.41 9.58
CA PRO A 267 15.82 -28.03 9.19
C PRO A 267 14.38 -27.57 9.47
N ALA A 268 13.52 -28.46 9.99
CA ALA A 268 12.10 -28.16 10.20
C ALA A 268 11.88 -27.05 11.24
N ALA A 269 12.72 -27.00 12.28
CA ALA A 269 12.70 -25.95 13.27
C ALA A 269 12.94 -24.55 12.66
N GLY A 270 13.99 -24.38 11.84
CA GLY A 270 14.28 -23.13 11.14
C GLY A 270 13.13 -22.66 10.25
N ILE A 271 12.51 -23.58 9.49
CA ILE A 271 11.34 -23.29 8.65
C ILE A 271 10.14 -22.88 9.51
N ALA A 272 9.81 -23.64 10.56
CA ALA A 272 8.67 -23.35 11.43
C ALA A 272 8.82 -21.99 12.15
N VAL A 273 10.04 -21.66 12.62
CA VAL A 273 10.33 -20.33 13.19
C VAL A 273 10.11 -19.25 12.14
N ALA A 274 10.61 -19.42 10.91
CA ALA A 274 10.40 -18.46 9.83
C ALA A 274 8.91 -18.21 9.53
N LEU A 275 8.09 -19.27 9.49
CA LEU A 275 6.65 -19.17 9.20
C LEU A 275 5.85 -18.52 10.34
N VAL A 276 6.23 -18.76 11.59
CA VAL A 276 5.48 -18.29 12.76
C VAL A 276 5.91 -16.89 13.20
N THR A 277 7.22 -16.61 13.21
CA THR A 277 7.76 -15.35 13.75
C THR A 277 8.35 -14.45 12.67
N GLY A 278 8.48 -14.90 11.42
CA GLY A 278 9.14 -14.17 10.33
C GLY A 278 10.68 -14.22 10.38
N ASP A 279 11.27 -14.87 11.39
CA ASP A 279 12.73 -14.95 11.54
C ASP A 279 13.32 -16.07 10.66
N ARG A 280 13.97 -15.68 9.57
CA ARG A 280 14.62 -16.59 8.61
C ARG A 280 16.05 -16.96 8.98
N SER A 281 16.59 -16.48 10.10
CA SER A 281 18.01 -16.69 10.47
C SER A 281 18.38 -18.16 10.70
N GLY A 282 17.41 -19.01 11.00
CA GLY A 282 17.59 -20.46 11.16
C GLY A 282 17.44 -21.27 9.88
N VAL A 283 17.03 -20.66 8.75
CA VAL A 283 16.90 -21.38 7.47
C VAL A 283 18.27 -21.52 6.82
N SER A 284 18.70 -22.74 6.54
CA SER A 284 20.01 -22.98 5.92
C SER A 284 20.01 -22.54 4.45
N PRO A 285 21.17 -22.13 3.89
CA PRO A 285 21.29 -21.73 2.48
C PRO A 285 20.85 -22.84 1.51
N GLU A 286 21.05 -24.11 1.87
CA GLU A 286 20.67 -25.26 1.05
C GLU A 286 19.15 -25.42 0.97
N VAL A 287 18.45 -25.18 2.08
CA VAL A 287 16.98 -25.17 2.13
C VAL A 287 16.42 -23.98 1.36
N GLU A 288 17.02 -22.80 1.53
CA GLU A 288 16.63 -21.59 0.79
C GLU A 288 16.81 -21.80 -0.72
N GLU A 289 17.92 -22.40 -1.15
CA GLU A 289 18.19 -22.72 -2.55
C GLU A 289 17.21 -23.76 -3.10
N SER A 290 16.89 -24.80 -2.33
CA SER A 290 15.91 -25.81 -2.74
C SER A 290 14.53 -25.20 -2.93
N MET A 291 14.10 -24.33 -1.99
CA MET A 291 12.86 -23.56 -2.09
C MET A 291 12.88 -22.61 -3.29
N ARG A 292 14.04 -22.01 -3.62
CA ARG A 292 14.19 -21.13 -4.79
C ARG A 292 14.02 -21.90 -6.09
N ARG A 293 14.67 -23.06 -6.20
CA ARG A 293 14.56 -23.93 -7.37
C ARG A 293 13.14 -24.46 -7.59
N SER A 294 12.38 -24.69 -6.53
CA SER A 294 10.98 -25.11 -6.61
C SER A 294 9.98 -23.94 -6.71
N GLY A 295 10.46 -22.69 -6.74
CA GLY A 295 9.62 -21.48 -6.76
C GLY A 295 8.89 -21.18 -5.44
N LEU A 296 9.22 -21.88 -4.35
CA LEU A 296 8.57 -21.79 -3.03
C LEU A 296 9.26 -20.83 -2.05
N THR A 297 10.31 -20.09 -2.44
CA THR A 297 10.97 -19.12 -1.54
C THR A 297 10.01 -18.11 -0.92
N HIS A 298 8.95 -17.73 -1.65
CA HIS A 298 7.92 -16.82 -1.14
C HIS A 298 7.13 -17.39 0.05
N VAL A 299 7.08 -18.71 0.22
CA VAL A 299 6.43 -19.39 1.36
C VAL A 299 7.20 -19.15 2.65
N LEU A 300 8.54 -19.00 2.59
CA LEU A 300 9.37 -18.62 3.75
C LEU A 300 9.10 -17.17 4.20
N SER A 301 8.39 -16.39 3.40
CA SER A 301 7.84 -15.10 3.80
C SER A 301 6.43 -15.28 4.34
N ILE A 302 6.12 -14.55 5.41
CA ILE A 302 4.73 -14.38 5.81
C ILE A 302 3.99 -13.75 4.63
N SER A 303 2.96 -14.45 4.17
CA SER A 303 2.22 -14.16 2.95
C SER A 303 0.75 -13.91 3.26
N GLY A 304 0.01 -13.43 2.25
CA GLY A 304 -1.44 -13.25 2.35
C GLY A 304 -2.18 -14.52 2.80
N LEU A 305 -1.71 -15.68 2.33
CA LEU A 305 -2.29 -16.97 2.71
C LEU A 305 -2.17 -17.26 4.21
N HIS A 306 -1.01 -16.97 4.81
CA HIS A 306 -0.80 -17.17 6.24
C HIS A 306 -1.74 -16.30 7.07
N MET A 307 -1.86 -15.02 6.71
CA MET A 307 -2.77 -14.09 7.37
C MET A 307 -4.24 -14.51 7.21
N ALA A 308 -4.63 -14.94 6.02
CA ALA A 308 -5.98 -15.43 5.73
C ALA A 308 -6.29 -16.72 6.49
N LEU A 309 -5.32 -17.63 6.63
CA LEU A 309 -5.48 -18.87 7.41
C LEU A 309 -5.66 -18.57 8.90
N VAL A 310 -4.83 -17.69 9.47
CA VAL A 310 -4.99 -17.26 10.86
C VAL A 310 -6.36 -16.63 11.09
N ALA A 311 -6.75 -15.66 10.25
CA ALA A 311 -8.04 -14.97 10.38
C ALA A 311 -9.22 -15.92 10.19
N GLY A 312 -9.18 -16.74 9.14
CA GLY A 312 -10.25 -17.67 8.79
C GLY A 312 -10.44 -18.75 9.83
N THR A 313 -9.36 -19.34 10.35
CA THR A 313 -9.41 -20.35 11.41
C THR A 313 -9.93 -19.75 12.71
N LEU A 314 -9.45 -18.58 13.14
CA LEU A 314 -9.96 -17.91 14.34
C LEU A 314 -11.43 -17.54 14.21
N PHE A 315 -11.83 -16.99 13.05
CA PHE A 315 -13.21 -16.67 12.76
C PHE A 315 -14.11 -17.91 12.85
N ALA A 316 -13.73 -19.00 12.18
CA ALA A 316 -14.50 -20.24 12.15
C ALA A 316 -14.57 -20.90 13.54
N LEU A 317 -13.46 -20.93 14.28
CA LEU A 317 -13.38 -21.50 15.61
C LEU A 317 -14.25 -20.74 16.60
N VAL A 318 -14.08 -19.42 16.70
CA VAL A 318 -14.86 -18.58 17.64
C VAL A 318 -16.34 -18.64 17.28
N ARG A 319 -16.68 -18.55 15.99
CA ARG A 319 -18.06 -18.69 15.53
C ARG A 319 -18.64 -20.07 15.87
N GLY A 320 -17.87 -21.13 15.65
CA GLY A 320 -18.29 -22.51 15.93
C GLY A 320 -18.55 -22.72 17.42
N LEU A 321 -17.62 -22.32 18.28
CA LEU A 321 -17.76 -22.44 19.73
C LEU A 321 -18.96 -21.65 20.27
N LEU A 322 -19.16 -20.42 19.79
CA LEU A 322 -20.32 -19.62 20.18
C LEU A 322 -21.64 -20.20 19.65
N ALA A 323 -21.63 -20.85 18.49
CA ALA A 323 -22.80 -21.52 17.92
C ALA A 323 -23.19 -22.80 18.66
N LEU A 324 -22.27 -23.43 19.42
CA LEU A 324 -22.58 -24.58 20.27
C LEU A 324 -23.42 -24.21 21.49
N LEU A 325 -23.49 -22.92 21.85
CA LEU A 325 -24.25 -22.42 22.99
C LEU A 325 -25.51 -21.69 22.47
N PRO A 326 -26.70 -22.31 22.50
CA PRO A 326 -27.92 -21.73 21.92
C PRO A 326 -28.25 -20.33 22.45
N VAL A 327 -28.00 -20.09 23.74
CA VAL A 327 -28.20 -18.78 24.39
C VAL A 327 -27.34 -17.70 23.74
N LEU A 328 -26.09 -17.99 23.37
CA LEU A 328 -25.22 -17.01 22.72
C LEU A 328 -25.56 -16.86 21.24
N ALA A 329 -25.88 -17.96 20.57
CA ALA A 329 -26.24 -17.98 19.15
C ALA A 329 -27.50 -17.17 18.82
N LEU A 330 -28.48 -17.16 19.73
CA LEU A 330 -29.77 -16.49 19.52
C LEU A 330 -29.80 -15.04 20.01
N ASN A 331 -28.99 -14.68 21.03
CA ASN A 331 -29.05 -13.36 21.66
C ASN A 331 -27.93 -12.40 21.23
N TYR A 332 -26.85 -12.90 20.62
CA TYR A 332 -25.69 -12.07 20.26
C TYR A 332 -25.32 -12.18 18.78
N PRO A 333 -24.72 -11.13 18.18
CA PRO A 333 -24.23 -11.16 16.82
C PRO A 333 -22.94 -11.99 16.72
N VAL A 334 -23.05 -13.31 16.82
CA VAL A 334 -21.92 -14.27 16.84
C VAL A 334 -20.95 -14.04 15.68
N LYS A 335 -21.49 -13.74 14.48
CA LYS A 335 -20.68 -13.47 13.29
C LYS A 335 -19.77 -12.24 13.48
N SER A 336 -20.29 -11.17 14.10
CA SER A 336 -19.52 -9.95 14.34
C SER A 336 -18.49 -10.16 15.45
N ILE A 337 -18.85 -10.87 16.52
CA ILE A 337 -17.91 -11.22 17.60
C ILE A 337 -16.74 -12.05 17.04
N ALA A 338 -17.03 -13.05 16.21
CA ALA A 338 -16.02 -13.86 15.54
C ALA A 338 -15.14 -13.02 14.61
N ALA A 339 -15.70 -12.03 13.90
CA ALA A 339 -14.92 -11.13 13.05
C ALA A 339 -13.97 -10.23 13.87
N VAL A 340 -14.43 -9.68 15.00
CA VAL A 340 -13.58 -8.91 15.91
C VAL A 340 -12.46 -9.77 16.49
N ALA A 341 -12.77 -10.99 16.93
CA ALA A 341 -11.77 -11.91 17.46
C ALA A 341 -10.73 -12.31 16.40
N ALA A 342 -11.17 -12.58 15.17
CA ALA A 342 -10.27 -12.85 14.05
C ALA A 342 -9.39 -11.64 13.73
N LEU A 343 -9.94 -10.43 13.71
CA LEU A 343 -9.18 -9.20 13.46
C LEU A 343 -8.12 -8.98 14.56
N ALA A 344 -8.49 -9.16 15.83
CA ALA A 344 -7.57 -9.05 16.95
C ALA A 344 -6.45 -10.09 16.88
N GLY A 345 -6.78 -11.35 16.56
CA GLY A 345 -5.78 -12.41 16.41
C GLY A 345 -4.87 -12.21 15.19
N SER A 346 -5.39 -11.71 14.09
CA SER A 346 -4.58 -11.30 12.92
C SER A 346 -3.67 -10.12 13.24
N ALA A 347 -4.12 -9.15 14.03
CA ALA A 347 -3.29 -8.03 14.47
C ALA A 347 -2.17 -8.52 15.40
N PHE A 348 -2.48 -9.45 16.30
CA PHE A 348 -1.48 -10.13 17.12
C PHE A 348 -0.47 -10.90 16.26
N TYR A 349 -0.93 -11.61 15.23
CA TYR A 349 -0.03 -12.31 14.30
C TYR A 349 0.86 -11.34 13.52
N LEU A 350 0.35 -10.19 13.09
CA LEU A 350 1.16 -9.12 12.46
C LEU A 350 2.26 -8.60 13.39
N LEU A 351 1.97 -8.44 14.69
CA LEU A 351 2.96 -8.06 15.69
C LEU A 351 4.01 -9.17 15.89
N LEU A 352 3.57 -10.43 16.03
CA LEU A 352 4.45 -11.59 16.19
C LEU A 352 5.34 -11.83 14.95
N SER A 353 4.83 -11.49 13.78
CA SER A 353 5.50 -11.49 12.49
C SER A 353 6.68 -10.51 12.39
N GLY A 354 6.82 -9.57 13.34
CA GLY A 354 7.83 -8.52 13.29
C GLY A 354 7.46 -7.34 12.40
N TYR A 355 6.17 -7.15 12.11
CA TYR A 355 5.64 -6.01 11.34
C TYR A 355 6.23 -5.90 9.92
N ASP A 356 6.51 -7.04 9.27
CA ASP A 356 7.06 -7.05 7.91
C ASP A 356 6.07 -6.46 6.89
N VAL A 357 6.58 -5.77 5.87
CA VAL A 357 5.76 -5.01 4.91
C VAL A 357 4.72 -5.90 4.20
N PRO A 358 5.04 -7.14 3.74
CA PRO A 358 4.04 -8.04 3.15
C PRO A 358 2.94 -8.47 4.12
N ALA A 359 3.28 -8.65 5.41
CA ALA A 359 2.33 -9.03 6.44
C ALA A 359 1.35 -7.88 6.74
N GLN A 360 1.83 -6.63 6.75
CA GLN A 360 0.98 -5.45 6.92
C GLN A 360 -0.07 -5.35 5.81
N ARG A 361 0.34 -5.49 4.54
CA ARG A 361 -0.61 -5.47 3.39
C ARG A 361 -1.66 -6.56 3.52
N SER A 362 -1.22 -7.77 3.87
CA SER A 362 -2.08 -8.94 4.06
C SER A 362 -3.09 -8.73 5.20
N PHE A 363 -2.64 -8.12 6.31
CA PHE A 363 -3.50 -7.77 7.45
C PHE A 363 -4.56 -6.75 7.04
N ILE A 364 -4.18 -5.69 6.31
CA ILE A 364 -5.12 -4.68 5.85
C ILE A 364 -6.21 -5.31 4.96
N MET A 365 -5.82 -6.09 3.96
CA MET A 365 -6.77 -6.79 3.06
C MET A 365 -7.71 -7.72 3.82
N THR A 366 -7.16 -8.47 4.78
CA THR A 366 -7.96 -9.37 5.65
C THR A 366 -8.90 -8.56 6.55
N GLY A 367 -8.43 -7.44 7.11
CA GLY A 367 -9.21 -6.54 7.93
C GLY A 367 -10.38 -5.91 7.18
N LEU A 368 -10.22 -5.61 5.89
CA LEU A 368 -11.29 -5.12 5.03
C LEU A 368 -12.38 -6.16 4.80
N VAL A 369 -11.98 -7.42 4.58
CA VAL A 369 -12.93 -8.54 4.48
C VAL A 369 -13.71 -8.70 5.78
N LEU A 370 -13.02 -8.68 6.93
CA LEU A 370 -13.65 -8.75 8.25
C LEU A 370 -14.53 -7.54 8.55
N ALA A 371 -14.14 -6.34 8.12
CA ALA A 371 -14.97 -5.13 8.22
C ALA A 371 -16.26 -5.25 7.40
N GLY A 372 -16.17 -5.81 6.17
CA GLY A 372 -17.35 -6.14 5.37
C GLY A 372 -18.30 -7.09 6.12
N VAL A 373 -17.74 -8.08 6.82
CA VAL A 373 -18.52 -8.98 7.69
C VAL A 373 -19.21 -8.23 8.83
N LEU A 374 -18.52 -7.29 9.49
CA LEU A 374 -19.08 -6.49 10.60
C LEU A 374 -20.24 -5.59 10.15
N VAL A 375 -20.15 -5.03 8.94
CA VAL A 375 -21.18 -4.15 8.36
C VAL A 375 -22.31 -4.96 7.67
N GLY A 376 -22.19 -6.29 7.62
CA GLY A 376 -23.18 -7.15 6.98
C GLY A 376 -23.22 -7.03 5.45
N ARG A 377 -22.14 -6.54 4.84
CA ARG A 377 -22.01 -6.39 3.38
C ARG A 377 -21.17 -7.53 2.79
N PRO A 378 -21.38 -7.89 1.52
CA PRO A 378 -20.50 -8.85 0.84
C PRO A 378 -19.07 -8.31 0.87
N ALA A 379 -18.15 -9.11 1.41
CA ALA A 379 -16.75 -8.74 1.58
C ALA A 379 -16.00 -8.62 0.25
N LEU A 380 -16.45 -9.32 -0.79
CA LEU A 380 -15.85 -9.36 -2.12
C LEU A 380 -16.69 -8.53 -3.09
N SER A 381 -16.45 -7.23 -3.12
CA SER A 381 -17.01 -6.34 -4.15
C SER A 381 -15.98 -5.33 -4.62
N LEU A 382 -16.09 -4.86 -5.86
CA LEU A 382 -15.21 -3.81 -6.40
C LEU A 382 -15.25 -2.55 -5.53
N ARG A 383 -16.41 -2.25 -4.90
CA ARG A 383 -16.56 -1.12 -3.98
C ARG A 383 -15.74 -1.30 -2.71
N THR A 384 -15.70 -2.52 -2.16
CA THR A 384 -14.87 -2.84 -0.98
C THR A 384 -13.38 -2.68 -1.31
N VAL A 385 -12.95 -3.13 -2.50
CA VAL A 385 -11.57 -2.94 -2.98
C VAL A 385 -11.24 -1.47 -3.22
N ALA A 386 -12.20 -0.68 -3.72
CA ALA A 386 -12.02 0.75 -3.89
C ALA A 386 -11.82 1.47 -2.53
N VAL A 387 -12.67 1.17 -1.54
CA VAL A 387 -12.53 1.72 -0.18
C VAL A 387 -11.19 1.30 0.45
N ALA A 388 -10.79 0.04 0.26
CA ALA A 388 -9.50 -0.48 0.68
C ALA A 388 -8.32 0.35 0.13
N ALA A 389 -8.30 0.54 -1.19
CA ALA A 389 -7.27 1.30 -1.87
C ALA A 389 -7.22 2.73 -1.35
N PHE A 390 -8.37 3.37 -1.17
CA PHE A 390 -8.46 4.72 -0.63
C PHE A 390 -7.88 4.81 0.78
N ILE A 391 -8.25 3.91 1.70
CA ILE A 391 -7.74 3.92 3.09
C ILE A 391 -6.22 3.69 3.12
N VAL A 392 -5.72 2.72 2.37
CA VAL A 392 -4.27 2.43 2.31
C VAL A 392 -3.50 3.65 1.82
N LEU A 393 -3.94 4.26 0.71
CA LEU A 393 -3.28 5.42 0.13
C LEU A 393 -3.43 6.67 0.97
N ALA A 394 -4.52 6.81 1.74
CA ALA A 394 -4.70 7.92 2.66
C ALA A 394 -3.76 7.83 3.88
N LEU A 395 -3.45 6.62 4.35
CA LEU A 395 -2.54 6.38 5.47
C LEU A 395 -1.06 6.36 5.05
N ALA A 396 -0.78 5.83 3.86
CA ALA A 396 0.56 5.65 3.32
C ALA A 396 0.57 6.00 1.82
N PRO A 397 0.57 7.29 1.44
CA PRO A 397 0.54 7.73 0.04
C PRO A 397 1.68 7.13 -0.79
N GLN A 398 2.89 7.00 -0.21
CA GLN A 398 4.04 6.40 -0.86
C GLN A 398 3.82 4.94 -1.31
N ALA A 399 2.83 4.23 -0.76
CA ALA A 399 2.51 2.87 -1.14
C ALA A 399 2.12 2.74 -2.63
N VAL A 400 1.67 3.82 -3.28
CA VAL A 400 1.38 3.81 -4.73
C VAL A 400 2.62 3.53 -5.59
N LEU A 401 3.81 3.85 -5.09
CA LEU A 401 5.08 3.66 -5.77
C LEU A 401 5.71 2.29 -5.48
N GLU A 402 5.17 1.54 -4.52
CA GLU A 402 5.72 0.26 -4.12
C GLU A 402 5.21 -0.87 -5.04
N PRO A 403 6.11 -1.60 -5.74
CA PRO A 403 5.70 -2.69 -6.63
C PRO A 403 4.83 -3.74 -5.92
N GLY A 404 5.14 -4.06 -4.65
CA GLY A 404 4.37 -5.01 -3.86
C GLY A 404 2.92 -4.60 -3.59
N THR A 405 2.67 -3.29 -3.48
CA THR A 405 1.31 -2.75 -3.32
C THR A 405 0.57 -2.77 -4.65
N GLN A 406 1.23 -2.34 -5.74
CA GLN A 406 0.66 -2.37 -7.09
C GLN A 406 0.22 -3.79 -7.48
N MET A 407 1.12 -4.78 -7.33
CA MET A 407 0.83 -6.19 -7.61
C MET A 407 -0.31 -6.73 -6.74
N SER A 408 -0.33 -6.43 -5.44
CA SER A 408 -1.38 -6.92 -4.54
C SER A 408 -2.76 -6.37 -4.90
N PHE A 409 -2.86 -5.08 -5.23
CA PHE A 409 -4.13 -4.47 -5.64
C PHE A 409 -4.56 -4.93 -7.02
N ALA A 410 -3.63 -5.10 -7.97
CA ALA A 410 -3.92 -5.64 -9.30
C ALA A 410 -4.50 -7.06 -9.22
N ALA A 411 -3.85 -7.94 -8.46
CA ALA A 411 -4.35 -9.30 -8.23
C ALA A 411 -5.73 -9.30 -7.58
N THR A 412 -5.92 -8.50 -6.52
CA THR A 412 -7.22 -8.43 -5.82
C THR A 412 -8.32 -7.89 -6.71
N LEU A 413 -8.04 -6.85 -7.50
CA LEU A 413 -8.98 -6.26 -8.45
C LEU A 413 -9.38 -7.26 -9.54
N GLY A 414 -8.40 -7.95 -10.14
CA GLY A 414 -8.63 -8.98 -11.15
C GLY A 414 -9.48 -10.13 -10.62
N LEU A 415 -9.17 -10.62 -9.41
CA LEU A 415 -9.92 -11.69 -8.75
C LEU A 415 -11.37 -11.28 -8.47
N VAL A 416 -11.59 -10.09 -7.92
CA VAL A 416 -12.94 -9.61 -7.60
C VAL A 416 -13.73 -9.34 -8.87
N ALA A 417 -13.12 -8.76 -9.92
CA ALA A 417 -13.78 -8.52 -11.19
C ALA A 417 -14.27 -9.83 -11.85
N ILE A 418 -13.42 -10.85 -11.89
CA ILE A 418 -13.78 -12.18 -12.43
C ILE A 418 -14.83 -12.85 -11.54
N TYR A 419 -14.69 -12.77 -10.23
CA TYR A 419 -15.64 -13.34 -9.30
C TYR A 419 -17.05 -12.74 -9.45
N GLU A 420 -17.16 -11.41 -9.57
CA GLU A 420 -18.43 -10.72 -9.82
C GLU A 420 -19.06 -11.14 -11.16
N GLN A 421 -18.26 -11.49 -12.16
CA GLN A 421 -18.75 -11.96 -13.46
C GLN A 421 -19.18 -13.44 -13.45
N VAL A 422 -18.53 -14.28 -12.64
CA VAL A 422 -18.81 -15.73 -12.54
C VAL A 422 -19.95 -16.04 -11.56
N GLN A 423 -20.14 -15.25 -10.51
CA GLN A 423 -21.20 -15.44 -9.52
C GLN A 423 -22.64 -15.52 -10.11
N PRO A 424 -23.05 -14.67 -11.05
CA PRO A 424 -24.38 -14.73 -11.69
C PRO A 424 -24.61 -16.01 -12.51
N ALA A 425 -23.55 -16.71 -12.93
CA ALA A 425 -23.62 -17.93 -13.73
C ALA A 425 -23.77 -19.22 -12.89
N ARG A 426 -23.80 -19.12 -11.55
CA ARG A 426 -23.98 -20.27 -10.64
C ARG A 426 -25.44 -20.74 -10.57
N GLY A 427 -25.94 -21.28 -11.68
CA GLY A 427 -27.11 -22.15 -11.72
C GLY A 427 -26.78 -23.63 -11.42
N TRP A 428 -25.56 -23.94 -11.01
CA TRP A 428 -25.08 -25.32 -10.86
C TRP A 428 -25.63 -25.96 -9.58
N ARG A 429 -26.46 -26.98 -9.77
CA ARG A 429 -26.95 -27.81 -8.66
C ARG A 429 -25.91 -28.89 -8.35
N PRO A 430 -25.54 -29.08 -7.07
CA PRO A 430 -24.66 -30.18 -6.70
C PRO A 430 -25.35 -31.52 -7.04
N PRO A 431 -24.59 -32.54 -7.49
CA PRO A 431 -25.15 -33.87 -7.71
C PRO A 431 -25.75 -34.44 -6.41
N ASP A 432 -26.76 -35.31 -6.55
CA ASP A 432 -27.32 -36.05 -5.41
C ASP A 432 -26.32 -37.07 -4.86
N GLY A 433 -26.38 -37.32 -3.54
CA GLY A 433 -25.48 -38.21 -2.83
C GLY A 433 -24.26 -37.54 -2.17
N PHE A 434 -23.76 -38.15 -1.08
CA PHE A 434 -22.63 -37.61 -0.31
C PHE A 434 -21.33 -37.52 -1.13
N THR A 435 -21.02 -38.57 -1.89
CA THR A 435 -19.83 -38.64 -2.75
C THR A 435 -19.88 -37.61 -3.88
N GLY A 436 -21.03 -37.47 -4.54
CA GLY A 436 -21.26 -36.47 -5.59
C GLY A 436 -21.10 -35.03 -5.08
N ARG A 437 -21.65 -34.73 -3.89
CA ARG A 437 -21.47 -33.42 -3.24
C ARG A 437 -20.02 -33.16 -2.85
N LEU A 438 -19.31 -34.16 -2.33
CA LEU A 438 -17.92 -34.03 -1.94
C LEU A 438 -17.01 -33.80 -3.16
N ALA A 439 -17.18 -34.59 -4.22
CA ALA A 439 -16.45 -34.43 -5.47
C ALA A 439 -16.71 -33.06 -6.11
N PHE A 440 -17.97 -32.61 -6.13
CA PHE A 440 -18.33 -31.29 -6.64
C PHE A 440 -17.70 -30.15 -5.84
N LYS A 441 -17.70 -30.23 -4.49
CA LYS A 441 -17.02 -29.25 -3.63
C LYS A 441 -15.51 -29.22 -3.86
N LEU A 442 -14.88 -30.39 -3.99
CA LEU A 442 -13.45 -30.51 -4.29
C LEU A 442 -13.13 -29.92 -5.66
N ALA A 443 -13.91 -30.25 -6.70
CA ALA A 443 -13.74 -29.72 -8.04
C ALA A 443 -13.85 -28.18 -8.07
N ILE A 444 -14.84 -27.61 -7.39
CA ILE A 444 -14.98 -26.14 -7.25
C ILE A 444 -13.78 -25.56 -6.49
N ALA A 445 -13.31 -26.21 -5.43
CA ALA A 445 -12.17 -25.72 -4.67
C ALA A 445 -10.88 -25.71 -5.51
N VAL A 446 -10.61 -26.80 -6.25
CA VAL A 446 -9.46 -26.92 -7.14
C VAL A 446 -9.55 -25.92 -8.30
N ALA A 447 -10.72 -25.81 -8.95
CA ALA A 447 -10.93 -24.84 -10.02
C ALA A 447 -10.79 -23.40 -9.51
N GLY A 448 -11.28 -23.11 -8.29
CA GLY A 448 -11.13 -21.82 -7.63
C GLY A 448 -9.66 -21.49 -7.34
N LEU A 449 -8.88 -22.46 -6.84
CA LEU A 449 -7.44 -22.32 -6.61
C LEU A 449 -6.68 -22.07 -7.92
N ALA A 450 -6.97 -22.84 -8.96
CA ALA A 450 -6.33 -22.69 -10.27
C ALA A 450 -6.66 -21.33 -10.90
N LEU A 451 -7.93 -20.93 -10.89
CA LEU A 451 -8.36 -19.61 -11.37
C LEU A 451 -7.70 -18.49 -10.56
N THR A 452 -7.63 -18.64 -9.24
CA THR A 452 -7.00 -17.63 -8.38
C THR A 452 -5.53 -17.46 -8.73
N SER A 453 -4.80 -18.57 -8.90
CA SER A 453 -3.39 -18.55 -9.28
C SER A 453 -3.16 -17.96 -10.67
N LEU A 454 -4.01 -18.30 -11.64
CA LEU A 454 -3.93 -17.79 -13.01
C LEU A 454 -4.17 -16.28 -13.04
N VAL A 455 -5.22 -15.81 -12.39
CA VAL A 455 -5.60 -14.40 -12.38
C VAL A 455 -4.56 -13.57 -11.64
N ALA A 456 -4.12 -14.03 -10.47
CA ALA A 456 -3.06 -13.35 -9.73
C ALA A 456 -1.77 -13.29 -10.57
N GLY A 457 -1.35 -14.41 -11.17
CA GLY A 457 -0.14 -14.47 -11.98
C GLY A 457 -0.19 -13.72 -13.31
N LEU A 458 -1.37 -13.46 -13.88
CA LEU A 458 -1.52 -12.58 -15.06
C LEU A 458 -1.57 -11.11 -14.67
N ALA A 459 -1.99 -10.80 -13.44
CA ALA A 459 -2.11 -9.42 -12.95
C ALA A 459 -0.82 -8.87 -12.33
N THR A 460 0.14 -9.73 -12.01
CA THR A 460 1.41 -9.39 -11.34
C THR A 460 2.58 -9.93 -12.13
#